data_AF-A0A159Z287-F1
#
_entry.id   AF-A0A159Z287-F1
#
_cell.length_a   1.000
_cell.length_b   1.000
_cell.length_c   1.000
_cell.angle_alpha   90.00
_cell.angle_beta   90.00
_cell.angle_gamma   90.00
#
_symmetry.space_group_name_H-M   'P 1'
#
loop_
_entity.id
_entity.type
_entity.pdbx_description
1 polymer ?
#
loop_
_entity_poly.entity_id
_entity_poly.type
_entity_poly.pdbx_seq_one_letter_code
_entity_poly.pdbx_strand_id
1 'polypeptide(L)'
;MPEPIRWDWSEPKRMRGLASVEDHILWTYSLLSVSRHIMKCGKSGKPYPYLGGRTKAANILMSSYQKQQRNIGTLDRDDALAQDAASACAHCGCTAPRYHWDHLIPRSKLNGGYVALNQVRSCPRCNTSRGDRELMAWYRANSTFPTLGVLRRYLKLCYFYSVQRGCLGQPVEEALLTGLPFDPRELPRKFPPVEALVWDYGYPE
;
A
#
# COMPACT_ATOMS: atom_id res chain seq x y z
N MET A 1 22.73 -7.48 2.03
CA MET A 1 21.30 -7.55 1.63
C MET A 1 20.63 -6.29 2.12
N PRO A 2 19.71 -5.66 1.38
CA PRO A 2 18.97 -4.51 1.89
C PRO A 2 18.19 -4.92 3.14
N GLU A 3 18.26 -4.10 4.19
CA GLU A 3 17.48 -4.33 5.39
C GLU A 3 16.01 -3.91 5.16
N PRO A 4 15.03 -4.67 5.66
CA PRO A 4 13.64 -4.25 5.65
C PRO A 4 13.46 -2.94 6.42
N ILE A 5 12.57 -2.07 5.94
CA ILE A 5 12.21 -0.83 6.64
C ILE A 5 11.61 -1.19 7.99
N ARG A 6 12.32 -0.95 9.10
CA ARG A 6 11.79 -1.15 10.44
C ARG A 6 10.80 -0.04 10.78
N TRP A 7 9.66 -0.41 11.37
CA TRP A 7 8.60 0.55 11.64
C TRP A 7 7.81 0.23 12.90
N ASP A 8 7.56 1.30 13.68
CA ASP A 8 6.65 1.30 14.81
C ASP A 8 5.24 1.68 14.34
N TRP A 9 4.34 0.72 14.47
CA TRP A 9 2.95 0.80 14.06
C TRP A 9 2.03 1.46 15.09
N SER A 10 2.58 2.09 16.14
CA SER A 10 1.80 2.86 17.12
C SER A 10 0.92 3.93 16.46
N GLU A 11 -0.37 3.95 16.80
CA GLU A 11 -1.31 4.90 16.21
C GLU A 11 -1.13 6.31 16.82
N PRO A 12 -1.07 7.38 15.99
CA PRO A 12 -0.99 8.76 16.52
C PRO A 12 -2.22 9.17 17.33
N LYS A 13 -2.01 9.92 18.42
CA LYS A 13 -3.07 10.35 19.36
C LYS A 13 -4.12 11.32 18.78
N ARG A 14 -3.79 12.04 17.70
CA ARG A 14 -4.68 13.05 17.09
C ARG A 14 -4.69 12.89 15.59
N MET A 15 -5.70 12.21 15.09
CA MET A 15 -5.88 12.02 13.65
C MET A 15 -7.35 12.13 13.25
N ARG A 16 -7.58 12.35 11.96
CA ARG A 16 -8.90 12.37 11.33
C ARG A 16 -9.66 11.07 11.61
N GLY A 17 -10.96 11.15 11.93
CA GLY A 17 -11.83 9.97 11.94
C GLY A 17 -12.00 9.43 10.52
N LEU A 18 -11.83 8.12 10.35
CA LEU A 18 -12.06 7.41 9.09
C LEU A 18 -13.23 6.47 9.36
N ALA A 19 -14.34 6.63 8.63
CA ALA A 19 -15.58 5.93 8.93
C ALA A 19 -15.87 4.80 7.93
N SER A 20 -15.55 5.02 6.65
CA SER A 20 -15.85 4.08 5.58
C SER A 20 -14.62 3.35 5.05
N VAL A 21 -14.84 2.27 4.30
CA VAL A 21 -13.79 1.59 3.53
C VAL A 21 -13.02 2.58 2.64
N GLU A 22 -13.75 3.49 1.97
CA GLU A 22 -13.17 4.53 1.14
C GLU A 22 -12.27 5.49 1.93
N ASP A 23 -12.70 5.94 3.11
CA ASP A 23 -11.92 6.87 3.93
C ASP A 23 -10.54 6.30 4.26
N HIS A 24 -10.50 5.03 4.68
CA HIS A 24 -9.28 4.31 4.99
C HIS A 24 -8.34 4.20 3.78
N ILE A 25 -8.87 3.78 2.63
CA ILE A 25 -8.10 3.63 1.40
C ILE A 25 -7.58 4.98 0.91
N LEU A 26 -8.44 6.00 0.82
CA LEU A 26 -8.09 7.32 0.30
C LEU A 26 -7.11 8.07 1.21
N TRP A 27 -7.22 7.90 2.53
CA TRP A 27 -6.25 8.46 3.47
C TRP A 27 -4.85 7.93 3.19
N THR A 28 -4.70 6.61 3.19
CA THR A 28 -3.40 5.96 2.99
C THR A 28 -2.87 6.21 1.58
N TYR A 29 -3.72 6.19 0.56
CA TYR A 29 -3.33 6.48 -0.82
C TYR A 29 -2.88 7.92 -1.02
N SER A 30 -3.50 8.87 -0.32
CA SER A 30 -3.09 10.28 -0.33
C SER A 30 -1.74 10.49 0.36
N LEU A 31 -1.53 9.86 1.53
CA LEU A 31 -0.24 9.84 2.23
C LEU A 31 0.88 9.26 1.36
N LEU A 32 0.60 8.16 0.66
CA LEU A 32 1.51 7.54 -0.29
C LEU A 32 1.87 8.48 -1.44
N SER A 33 0.86 9.08 -2.07
CA SER A 33 1.03 9.97 -3.21
C SER A 33 1.88 11.20 -2.86
N VAL A 34 1.60 11.81 -1.70
CA VAL A 34 2.37 12.93 -1.14
C VAL A 34 3.80 12.49 -0.83
N SER A 35 3.99 11.37 -0.14
CA SER A 35 5.33 10.86 0.20
C SER A 35 6.16 10.59 -1.06
N ARG A 36 5.56 9.98 -2.08
CA ARG A 36 6.25 9.74 -3.36
C ARG A 36 6.62 11.05 -4.06
N HIS A 37 5.77 12.07 -3.99
CA HIS A 37 6.09 13.37 -4.58
C HIS A 37 7.26 14.04 -3.87
N ILE A 38 7.31 13.98 -2.54
CA ILE A 38 8.44 14.49 -1.73
C ILE A 38 9.74 13.78 -2.12
N MET A 39 9.73 12.44 -2.21
CA MET A 39 10.91 11.68 -2.65
C MET A 39 11.40 12.13 -4.04
N LYS A 40 10.48 12.38 -4.98
CA LYS A 40 10.84 12.87 -6.33
C LYS A 40 11.44 14.27 -6.27
N CYS A 41 10.87 15.18 -5.48
CA CYS A 41 11.40 16.53 -5.29
C CYS A 41 12.83 16.47 -4.73
N GLY A 42 13.04 15.69 -3.66
CA GLY A 42 14.35 15.49 -3.03
C GLY A 42 15.41 15.02 -4.03
N LYS A 43 15.11 14.01 -4.85
CA LYS A 43 16.01 13.56 -5.93
C LYS A 43 16.35 14.63 -6.96
N SER A 44 15.37 15.45 -7.31
CA SER A 44 15.54 16.50 -8.33
C SER A 44 16.12 17.80 -7.79
N GLY A 45 16.47 17.87 -6.50
CA GLY A 45 16.88 19.12 -5.83
C GLY A 45 15.80 20.20 -5.77
N LYS A 46 14.54 19.84 -6.06
CA LYS A 46 13.42 20.79 -6.06
C LYS A 46 12.89 20.98 -4.64
N PRO A 47 12.43 22.19 -4.30
CA PRO A 47 11.87 22.45 -2.98
C PRO A 47 10.64 21.57 -2.72
N TYR A 48 10.44 21.23 -1.45
CA TYR A 48 9.27 20.47 -1.03
C TYR A 48 8.00 21.32 -1.18
N PRO A 49 6.98 20.86 -1.90
CA PRO A 49 5.80 21.67 -2.19
C PRO A 49 4.81 21.75 -1.03
N TYR A 50 5.03 21.00 0.05
CA TYR A 50 4.08 20.84 1.15
C TYR A 50 4.58 21.49 2.43
N LEU A 51 4.52 22.82 2.49
CA LEU A 51 4.98 23.62 3.64
C LEU A 51 4.32 23.24 4.97
N GLY A 52 3.09 22.72 4.94
CA GLY A 52 2.36 22.24 6.13
C GLY A 52 2.57 20.77 6.48
N GLY A 53 3.57 20.12 5.87
CA GLY A 53 3.91 18.72 6.11
C GLY A 53 3.02 17.71 5.39
N ARG A 54 3.44 16.43 5.47
CA ARG A 54 2.81 15.30 4.78
C ARG A 54 1.34 15.13 5.11
N THR A 55 1.00 15.19 6.40
CA THR A 55 -0.36 14.97 6.90
C THR A 55 -1.34 16.01 6.38
N LYS A 56 -0.95 17.30 6.36
CA LYS A 56 -1.81 18.37 5.83
C LYS A 56 -2.03 18.21 4.34
N ALA A 57 -0.96 17.93 3.58
CA ALA A 57 -1.06 17.68 2.14
C ALA A 57 -1.93 16.45 1.82
N ALA A 58 -1.80 15.37 2.59
CA ALA A 58 -2.61 14.17 2.42
C ALA A 58 -4.10 14.45 2.68
N ASN A 59 -4.45 15.26 3.69
CA ASN A 59 -5.82 15.68 3.94
C ASN A 59 -6.44 16.46 2.76
N ILE A 60 -5.68 17.40 2.20
CA ILE A 60 -6.13 18.19 1.04
C ILE A 60 -6.33 17.27 -0.18
N LEU A 61 -5.38 16.37 -0.43
CA LEU A 61 -5.42 15.45 -1.55
C LEU A 61 -6.57 14.44 -1.41
N MET A 62 -6.78 13.88 -0.21
CA MET A 62 -7.91 12.99 0.10
C MET A 62 -9.25 13.67 -0.22
N SER A 63 -9.40 14.94 0.19
CA SER A 63 -10.61 15.72 -0.08
C SER A 63 -10.87 15.89 -1.58
N SER A 64 -9.81 15.92 -2.41
CA SER A 64 -9.95 15.98 -3.87
C SER A 64 -10.45 14.65 -4.45
N TYR A 65 -10.03 13.51 -3.91
CA TYR A 65 -10.54 12.19 -4.30
C TYR A 65 -12.01 12.01 -3.87
N GLN A 66 -12.35 12.38 -2.63
CA GLN A 66 -13.74 12.30 -2.13
C GLN A 66 -14.71 13.16 -2.94
N LYS A 67 -14.26 14.32 -3.43
CA LYS A 67 -15.02 15.20 -4.33
C LYS A 67 -15.00 14.77 -5.80
N GLN A 68 -14.42 13.60 -6.10
CA GLN A 68 -14.27 13.07 -7.46
C GLN A 68 -13.52 14.03 -8.43
N GLN A 69 -12.71 14.95 -7.90
CA GLN A 69 -11.85 15.82 -8.68
C GLN A 69 -10.56 15.12 -9.13
N ARG A 70 -10.31 13.93 -8.56
CA ARG A 70 -9.20 13.03 -8.89
C ARG A 70 -9.69 11.59 -8.80
N ASN A 71 -9.10 10.72 -9.60
CA ASN A 71 -9.37 9.29 -9.62
C ASN A 71 -8.13 8.47 -9.28
N ILE A 72 -8.33 7.33 -8.62
CA ILE A 72 -7.27 6.33 -8.47
C ILE A 72 -7.04 5.68 -9.84
N GLY A 73 -5.81 5.76 -10.35
CA GLY A 73 -5.47 5.15 -11.63
C GLY A 73 -5.44 3.62 -11.57
N THR A 74 -5.63 2.96 -12.71
CA THR A 74 -5.60 1.50 -12.87
C THR A 74 -4.23 0.90 -12.49
N LEU A 75 -4.17 -0.44 -12.42
CA LEU A 75 -2.96 -1.18 -12.10
C LEU A 75 -2.01 -1.39 -13.29
N ASP A 76 -2.41 -1.04 -14.52
CA ASP A 76 -1.64 -1.34 -15.75
C ASP A 76 -0.22 -0.78 -15.70
N ARG A 77 -0.06 0.47 -15.26
CA ARG A 77 1.27 1.07 -15.08
C ARG A 77 2.08 0.36 -14.00
N ASP A 78 1.42 -0.02 -12.90
CA ASP A 78 2.08 -0.69 -11.80
C ASP A 78 2.53 -2.10 -12.20
N ASP A 79 1.82 -2.73 -13.15
CA ASP A 79 2.19 -4.02 -13.73
C ASP A 79 3.35 -3.90 -14.72
N ALA A 80 3.31 -2.94 -15.64
CA ALA A 80 4.44 -2.65 -16.52
C ALA A 80 5.74 -2.42 -15.73
N LEU A 81 5.66 -1.64 -14.65
CA LEU A 81 6.80 -1.44 -13.74
C LEU A 81 7.26 -2.74 -13.05
N ALA A 82 6.33 -3.63 -12.68
CA ALA A 82 6.72 -4.90 -12.06
C ALA A 82 7.41 -5.85 -13.06
N GLN A 83 7.08 -5.75 -14.35
CA GLN A 83 7.70 -6.55 -15.42
C GLN A 83 9.13 -6.08 -15.72
N ASP A 84 9.36 -4.76 -15.75
CA ASP A 84 10.68 -4.16 -16.03
C ASP A 84 11.62 -4.16 -14.81
N ALA A 85 11.13 -4.54 -13.63
CA ALA A 85 11.88 -4.49 -12.38
C ALA A 85 13.03 -5.50 -12.30
N ALA A 86 14.13 -5.08 -11.67
CA ALA A 86 15.23 -5.96 -11.30
C ALA A 86 14.76 -7.16 -10.47
N SER A 87 15.50 -8.27 -10.54
CA SER A 87 15.19 -9.49 -9.78
C SER A 87 15.47 -9.31 -8.29
N ALA A 88 14.47 -8.83 -7.56
CA ALA A 88 14.48 -8.69 -6.11
C ALA A 88 13.13 -9.11 -5.50
N CYS A 89 13.14 -9.51 -4.23
CA CYS A 89 11.92 -9.73 -3.47
C CYS A 89 11.20 -8.40 -3.23
N ALA A 90 9.91 -8.30 -3.59
CA ALA A 90 9.12 -7.09 -3.41
C ALA A 90 8.98 -6.67 -1.92
N HIS A 91 9.05 -7.63 -0.99
CA HIS A 91 8.86 -7.36 0.43
C HIS A 91 10.14 -6.98 1.18
N CYS A 92 11.29 -7.54 0.81
CA CYS A 92 12.53 -7.38 1.57
C CYS A 92 13.77 -7.07 0.72
N GLY A 93 13.63 -6.96 -0.60
CA GLY A 93 14.70 -6.60 -1.52
C GLY A 93 15.81 -7.62 -1.72
N CYS A 94 15.74 -8.79 -1.08
CA CYS A 94 16.77 -9.81 -1.25
C CYS A 94 16.72 -10.44 -2.64
N THR A 95 17.88 -10.91 -3.11
CA THR A 95 17.94 -11.83 -4.23
C THR A 95 17.61 -13.25 -3.76
N ALA A 96 17.06 -14.08 -4.63
CA ALA A 96 16.78 -15.47 -4.34
C ALA A 96 17.09 -16.33 -5.57
N PRO A 97 17.52 -17.59 -5.40
CA PRO A 97 17.78 -18.49 -6.53
C PRO A 97 16.50 -18.81 -7.31
N ARG A 98 15.34 -18.77 -6.63
CA ARG A 98 14.00 -18.88 -7.22
C ARG A 98 13.04 -17.97 -6.47
N TYR A 99 12.08 -17.40 -7.21
CA TYR A 99 11.03 -16.54 -6.66
C TYR A 99 9.67 -17.24 -6.73
N HIS A 100 8.78 -16.84 -5.84
CA HIS A 100 7.37 -17.20 -5.85
C HIS A 100 6.52 -15.99 -6.28
N TRP A 101 5.29 -16.24 -6.73
CA TRP A 101 4.29 -15.22 -7.01
C TRP A 101 3.33 -15.11 -5.83
N ASP A 102 3.50 -14.05 -5.06
CA ASP A 102 2.80 -13.84 -3.82
C ASP A 102 1.55 -12.99 -4.01
N HIS A 103 0.39 -13.46 -3.54
CA HIS A 103 -0.89 -12.80 -3.75
C HIS A 103 -1.17 -11.72 -2.69
N LEU A 104 -1.07 -10.43 -3.02
CA LEU A 104 -1.19 -9.35 -2.03
C LEU A 104 -2.48 -9.45 -1.20
N ILE A 105 -3.63 -9.70 -1.84
CA ILE A 105 -4.85 -10.20 -1.20
C ILE A 105 -4.82 -11.74 -1.28
N PRO A 106 -4.76 -12.47 -0.16
CA PRO A 106 -4.72 -13.93 -0.18
C PRO A 106 -5.93 -14.54 -0.91
N ARG A 107 -5.69 -15.53 -1.78
CA ARG A 107 -6.77 -16.19 -2.54
C ARG A 107 -7.82 -16.85 -1.64
N SER A 108 -7.40 -17.41 -0.50
CA SER A 108 -8.30 -18.02 0.49
C SER A 108 -9.33 -17.03 1.03
N LYS A 109 -9.04 -15.72 0.98
CA LYS A 109 -9.95 -14.65 1.43
C LYS A 109 -10.91 -14.16 0.34
N LEU A 110 -10.69 -14.54 -0.93
CA LEU A 110 -11.51 -14.08 -2.06
C LEU A 110 -12.80 -14.88 -2.26
N ASN A 111 -13.08 -15.91 -1.44
CA ASN A 111 -14.29 -16.76 -1.54
C ASN A 111 -14.53 -17.29 -2.97
N GLY A 112 -13.49 -17.80 -3.62
CA GLY A 112 -13.55 -18.28 -5.01
C GLY A 112 -13.47 -17.20 -6.08
N GLY A 113 -13.44 -15.92 -5.69
CA GLY A 113 -13.21 -14.80 -6.59
C GLY A 113 -11.79 -14.72 -7.14
N TYR A 114 -11.64 -13.96 -8.21
CA TYR A 114 -10.35 -13.68 -8.85
C TYR A 114 -10.12 -12.17 -8.91
N VAL A 115 -8.90 -11.75 -8.58
CA VAL A 115 -8.45 -10.36 -8.70
C VAL A 115 -7.24 -10.34 -9.61
N ALA A 116 -7.37 -9.70 -10.76
CA ALA A 116 -6.27 -9.52 -11.71
C ALA A 116 -5.14 -8.69 -11.08
N LEU A 117 -3.90 -8.95 -11.50
CA LEU A 117 -2.71 -8.19 -11.08
C LEU A 117 -2.46 -8.21 -9.55
N ASN A 118 -3.05 -9.16 -8.84
CA ASN A 118 -2.94 -9.33 -7.38
C ASN A 118 -1.64 -10.03 -6.95
N GLN A 119 -0.61 -10.10 -7.80
CA GLN A 119 0.62 -10.82 -7.50
C GLN A 119 1.84 -9.90 -7.49
N VAL A 120 2.83 -10.25 -6.67
CA VAL A 120 4.18 -9.66 -6.67
C VAL A 120 5.25 -10.76 -6.55
N ARG A 121 6.46 -10.45 -7.00
CA ARG A 121 7.62 -11.35 -6.87
C ARG A 121 8.09 -11.39 -5.41
N SER A 122 8.17 -12.57 -4.81
CA SER A 122 8.56 -12.74 -3.41
C SER A 122 9.60 -13.85 -3.25
N CYS A 123 10.56 -13.68 -2.33
CA CYS A 123 11.48 -14.77 -2.00
C CYS A 123 10.73 -15.86 -1.21
N PRO A 124 11.20 -17.12 -1.22
CA PRO A 124 10.53 -18.22 -0.53
C PRO A 124 10.31 -17.94 0.96
N ARG A 125 11.26 -17.25 1.62
CA ARG A 125 11.17 -16.86 3.04
C ARG A 125 9.99 -15.93 3.29
N CYS A 126 9.85 -14.85 2.53
CA CYS A 126 8.77 -13.88 2.71
C CYS A 126 7.41 -14.50 2.35
N ASN A 127 7.32 -15.17 1.21
CA ASN A 127 6.09 -15.82 0.76
C ASN A 127 5.57 -16.85 1.78
N THR A 128 6.46 -17.70 2.30
CA THR A 128 6.09 -18.72 3.31
C THR A 128 5.73 -18.09 4.65
N SER A 129 6.47 -17.08 5.10
CA SER A 129 6.17 -16.34 6.34
C SER A 129 4.82 -15.59 6.26
N ARG A 130 4.46 -15.11 5.07
CA ARG A 130 3.18 -14.43 4.84
C ARG A 130 2.01 -15.41 4.83
N GLY A 131 2.13 -16.50 4.07
CA GLY A 131 1.06 -17.49 3.94
C GLY A 131 -0.25 -16.85 3.47
N ASP A 132 -1.32 -17.02 4.24
CA ASP A 132 -2.64 -16.44 4.00
C ASP A 132 -2.96 -15.21 4.88
N ARG A 133 -1.95 -14.66 5.58
CA ARG A 133 -2.12 -13.47 6.41
C ARG A 133 -2.46 -12.26 5.54
N GLU A 134 -3.29 -11.37 6.09
CA GLU A 134 -3.53 -10.07 5.46
C GLU A 134 -2.22 -9.28 5.39
N LEU A 135 -2.01 -8.55 4.30
CA LEU A 135 -0.71 -7.97 3.97
C LEU A 135 -0.22 -7.00 5.05
N MET A 136 -1.07 -6.07 5.50
CA MET A 136 -0.68 -5.07 6.51
C MET A 136 -0.51 -5.68 7.89
N ALA A 137 -1.37 -6.62 8.28
CA ALA A 137 -1.22 -7.41 9.50
C ALA A 137 0.11 -8.17 9.51
N TRP A 138 0.54 -8.74 8.38
CA TRP A 138 1.85 -9.38 8.27
C TRP A 138 3.00 -8.39 8.44
N TYR A 139 2.96 -7.22 7.79
CA TYR A 139 3.98 -6.19 7.98
C TYR A 139 4.05 -5.69 9.44
N ARG A 140 2.89 -5.47 10.07
CA ARG A 140 2.75 -5.11 11.50
C ARG A 140 3.39 -6.16 12.40
N ALA A 141 3.07 -7.44 12.21
CA ALA A 141 3.62 -8.53 13.02
C ALA A 141 5.15 -8.67 12.89
N ASN A 142 5.74 -8.22 11.78
CA ASN A 142 7.18 -8.25 11.57
C ASN A 142 7.89 -6.94 11.96
N SER A 143 7.16 -5.93 12.45
CA SER A 143 7.67 -4.57 12.69
C SER A 143 8.41 -4.00 11.48
N THR A 144 7.84 -4.23 10.29
CA THR A 144 8.37 -3.75 9.01
C THR A 144 7.34 -2.92 8.26
N PHE A 145 7.78 -2.14 7.27
CA PHE A 145 6.91 -1.34 6.41
C PHE A 145 7.04 -1.77 4.94
N PRO A 146 5.94 -1.84 4.16
CA PRO A 146 6.00 -2.13 2.73
C PRO A 146 6.77 -1.06 1.96
N THR A 147 7.38 -1.43 0.82
CA THR A 147 7.80 -0.43 -0.16
C THR A 147 6.57 0.35 -0.64
N LEU A 148 6.77 1.59 -1.09
CA LEU A 148 5.66 2.39 -1.62
C LEU A 148 5.05 1.76 -2.87
N GLY A 149 5.81 1.03 -3.69
CA GLY A 149 5.31 0.27 -4.84
C GLY A 149 4.34 -0.84 -4.42
N VAL A 150 4.72 -1.67 -3.44
CA VAL A 150 3.86 -2.73 -2.90
C VAL A 150 2.60 -2.14 -2.27
N LEU A 151 2.74 -1.11 -1.43
CA LEU A 151 1.59 -0.47 -0.78
C LEU A 151 0.65 0.17 -1.81
N ARG A 152 1.19 0.79 -2.85
CA ARG A 152 0.39 1.39 -3.94
C ARG A 152 -0.41 0.34 -4.69
N ARG A 153 0.21 -0.78 -5.07
CA ARG A 153 -0.49 -1.90 -5.72
C ARG A 153 -1.59 -2.42 -4.81
N TYR A 154 -1.27 -2.65 -3.53
CA TYR A 154 -2.24 -3.14 -2.56
C TYR A 154 -3.45 -2.23 -2.42
N LEU A 155 -3.25 -0.93 -2.22
CA LEU A 155 -4.35 0.04 -2.09
C LEU A 155 -5.24 0.09 -3.34
N LYS A 156 -4.66 -0.02 -4.53
CA LYS A 156 -5.43 -0.08 -5.77
C LYS A 156 -6.26 -1.36 -5.87
N LEU A 157 -5.70 -2.51 -5.50
CA LEU A 157 -6.43 -3.78 -5.44
C LEU A 157 -7.60 -3.67 -4.47
N CYS A 158 -7.35 -3.14 -3.26
CA CYS A 158 -8.38 -2.87 -2.26
C CYS A 158 -9.48 -1.95 -2.82
N TYR A 159 -9.09 -0.84 -3.43
CA TYR A 159 -10.02 0.15 -4.00
C TYR A 159 -10.91 -0.47 -5.08
N PHE A 160 -10.31 -1.06 -6.12
CA PHE A 160 -11.08 -1.60 -7.25
C PHE A 160 -11.93 -2.81 -6.85
N TYR A 161 -11.45 -3.64 -5.93
CA TYR A 161 -12.29 -4.71 -5.35
C TYR A 161 -13.51 -4.11 -4.63
N SER A 162 -13.32 -3.09 -3.80
CA SER A 162 -14.41 -2.43 -3.09
C SER A 162 -15.38 -1.69 -4.00
N VAL A 163 -14.90 -1.07 -5.09
CA VAL A 163 -15.74 -0.50 -6.15
C VAL A 163 -16.61 -1.58 -6.77
N GLN A 164 -15.99 -2.69 -7.21
CA GLN A 164 -16.70 -3.80 -7.85
C GLN A 164 -17.77 -4.42 -6.96
N ARG A 165 -17.54 -4.42 -5.65
CA ARG A 165 -18.48 -4.94 -4.64
C ARG A 165 -19.48 -3.90 -4.13
N GLY A 166 -19.40 -2.65 -4.56
CA GLY A 166 -20.28 -1.57 -4.11
C GLY A 166 -20.14 -1.23 -2.63
N CYS A 167 -18.99 -1.51 -2.00
CA CYS A 167 -18.81 -1.42 -0.55
C CYS A 167 -17.92 -0.25 -0.08
N LEU A 168 -17.47 0.64 -0.99
CA LEU A 168 -16.61 1.77 -0.65
C LEU A 168 -17.21 2.68 0.43
N GLY A 169 -18.49 3.02 0.30
CA GLY A 169 -19.19 3.90 1.23
C GLY A 169 -19.62 3.25 2.54
N GLN A 170 -19.46 1.93 2.68
CA GLN A 170 -19.92 1.21 3.87
C GLN A 170 -18.97 1.44 5.06
N PRO A 171 -19.50 1.43 6.30
CA PRO A 171 -18.68 1.24 7.49
C PRO A 171 -17.81 -0.01 7.38
N VAL A 172 -16.60 0.05 7.93
CA VAL A 172 -15.63 -1.04 7.79
C VAL A 172 -16.18 -2.36 8.35
N GLU A 173 -16.83 -2.30 9.51
CA GLU A 173 -17.41 -3.47 10.18
C GLU A 173 -18.45 -4.18 9.30
N GLU A 174 -19.32 -3.42 8.62
CA GLU A 174 -20.34 -3.96 7.71
C GLU A 174 -19.71 -4.58 6.46
N ALA A 175 -18.71 -3.93 5.88
CA ALA A 175 -18.00 -4.45 4.72
C ALA A 175 -17.24 -5.76 5.04
N LEU A 176 -16.65 -5.87 6.23
CA LEU A 176 -16.01 -7.10 6.70
C LEU A 176 -17.01 -8.25 6.86
N LEU A 177 -18.17 -7.98 7.46
CA LEU A 177 -19.24 -8.98 7.62
C LEU A 177 -19.78 -9.49 6.27
N THR A 178 -19.70 -8.68 5.22
CA THR A 178 -20.14 -9.03 3.86
C THR A 178 -19.02 -9.61 2.98
N GLY A 179 -17.89 -9.97 3.58
CA GLY A 179 -16.82 -10.72 2.93
C GLY A 179 -15.76 -9.85 2.24
N LEU A 180 -15.48 -8.65 2.75
CA LEU A 180 -14.30 -7.88 2.34
C LEU A 180 -13.02 -8.66 2.70
N PRO A 181 -12.09 -8.89 1.76
CA PRO A 181 -10.97 -9.82 1.94
C PRO A 181 -9.75 -9.18 2.64
N PHE A 182 -9.88 -7.92 3.06
CA PHE A 182 -8.86 -7.14 3.76
C PHE A 182 -9.55 -6.28 4.82
N ASP A 183 -8.80 -5.88 5.85
CA ASP A 183 -9.29 -4.94 6.86
C ASP A 183 -8.73 -3.53 6.59
N PRO A 184 -9.56 -2.57 6.15
CA PRO A 184 -9.14 -1.19 5.94
C PRO A 184 -8.51 -0.53 7.18
N ARG A 185 -8.84 -0.98 8.40
CA ARG A 185 -8.27 -0.45 9.65
C ARG A 185 -6.81 -0.81 9.83
N GLU A 186 -6.33 -1.86 9.17
CA GLU A 186 -4.93 -2.27 9.20
C GLU A 186 -4.03 -1.37 8.33
N LEU A 187 -4.61 -0.63 7.38
CA LEU A 187 -3.87 0.28 6.49
C LEU A 187 -3.09 1.35 7.28
N PRO A 188 -1.86 1.69 6.86
CA PRO A 188 -1.03 2.63 7.61
C PRO A 188 -1.65 4.03 7.65
N ARG A 189 -1.81 4.53 8.87
CA ARG A 189 -2.29 5.88 9.15
C ARG A 189 -1.18 6.93 9.23
N LYS A 190 0.05 6.48 9.49
CA LYS A 190 1.30 7.24 9.47
C LYS A 190 2.37 6.46 8.71
N PHE A 191 3.30 7.16 8.09
CA PHE A 191 4.38 6.57 7.31
C PHE A 191 5.73 6.87 7.99
N PRO A 192 6.76 6.02 7.79
CA PRO A 192 8.14 6.32 8.14
C PRO A 192 8.61 7.70 7.67
N PRO A 193 9.66 8.28 8.28
CA PRO A 193 10.40 9.40 7.68
C PRO A 193 10.71 9.14 6.21
N VAL A 194 10.71 10.17 5.38
CA VAL A 194 10.80 10.00 3.92
C VAL A 194 12.12 9.35 3.52
N GLU A 195 13.16 9.61 4.28
CA GLU A 195 14.52 9.12 4.14
C GLU A 195 14.62 7.60 4.41
N ALA A 196 13.67 7.04 5.17
CA ALA A 196 13.58 5.61 5.45
C ALA A 196 12.66 4.88 4.46
N LEU A 197 11.91 5.60 3.61
CA LEU A 197 10.99 4.98 2.65
C LEU A 197 11.75 4.49 1.42
N VAL A 198 11.40 3.27 0.98
CA VAL A 198 11.86 2.72 -0.29
C VAL A 198 10.72 2.81 -1.30
N TRP A 199 11.00 3.33 -2.49
CA TRP A 199 10.02 3.32 -3.58
C TRP A 199 9.71 1.89 -3.98
N ASP A 200 10.71 1.17 -4.49
CA ASP A 200 10.58 -0.21 -4.93
C ASP A 200 11.97 -0.86 -4.96
N TYR A 201 12.10 -2.10 -4.48
CA TYR A 201 13.37 -2.82 -4.51
C TYR A 201 13.78 -3.27 -5.93
N GLY A 202 12.83 -3.34 -6.86
CA GLY A 202 13.08 -3.59 -8.27
C GLY A 202 13.68 -2.40 -9.02
N TYR A 203 13.68 -1.22 -8.40
CA TYR A 203 14.24 0.02 -8.93
C TYR A 203 15.14 0.67 -7.88
N PRO A 204 16.26 0.02 -7.51
CA PRO A 204 17.22 0.61 -6.58
C PRO A 204 17.67 1.97 -7.10
N GLU A 205 17.66 2.96 -6.21
CA GLU A 205 18.05 4.33 -6.52
C GLU A 205 19.56 4.48 -6.63
#